data_AF-A0A538TQ16-F1
#
_entry.id   AF-A0A538TQ16-F1
#
_cell.length_a   1.000
_cell.length_b   1.000
_cell.length_c   1.000
_cell.angle_alpha   90.00
_cell.angle_beta   90.00
_cell.angle_gamma   90.00
#
_symmetry.space_group_name_H-M   'P 1'
#
loop_
_entity.id
_entity.type
_entity.pdbx_description
1 polymer ?
#
loop_
_entity_poly.entity_id
_entity_poly.type
_entity_poly.pdbx_seq_one_letter_code
_entity_poly.pdbx_strand_id
1 'polypeptide(L)'
;MAGLIARYTEWLHTRWPAGTVEKLPRMRADGGTNLPGVFISGDLTGIPLLKFSLDSGARVVRSIASDPGLRSEAQGKDTLDLVIIGAGVSGMAAAVEAQKQRLAFEVLEATEPLSTIVNFPKAKPIYTYPRSMKPAGDLQVSADVKEELVQELKDQTARAGITPMASRAERVERQGSTILVHLAGGGTLRARRVLIAIGRSGNFRKLGVPGEGLDKVYNRLHDPKDFSGKETLVVGGGDSAVETAIALAQCGAHVTLSYRKSELSRPKPELLEKLDRLRRDPKADVTIERPHSERVTTAAGPFVMKRDPEGSVALKLGTRVSEIRETEVVLTGAGGPEVIPNDVVFTMLGREAPLEFFRRSGLRIAGEMRTRQWIGMGLFLL
;
A
#
# COMPACT_ATOMS: atom_id res chain seq x y z
N MET A 1 30.87 35.01 -12.33
CA MET A 1 30.47 34.49 -11.00
C MET A 1 28.96 34.33 -10.79
N ALA A 2 28.07 35.01 -11.52
CA ALA A 2 26.61 34.89 -11.34
C ALA A 2 25.99 33.55 -11.79
N GLY A 3 26.61 32.83 -12.74
CA GLY A 3 26.06 31.56 -13.25
C GLY A 3 26.20 30.35 -12.32
N LEU A 4 27.17 30.36 -11.40
CA LEU A 4 27.38 29.27 -10.44
C LEU A 4 26.38 29.35 -9.28
N ILE A 5 26.09 30.57 -8.81
CA ILE A 5 25.11 30.80 -7.76
C ILE A 5 23.70 30.53 -8.28
N ALA A 6 23.38 30.91 -9.53
CA ALA A 6 22.10 30.57 -10.17
C ALA A 6 21.91 29.06 -10.40
N ARG A 7 22.96 28.33 -10.81
CA ARG A 7 22.89 26.85 -10.92
C ARG A 7 22.78 26.16 -9.57
N TYR A 8 23.35 26.74 -8.52
CA TYR A 8 23.25 26.22 -7.15
C TYR A 8 21.87 26.49 -6.53
N THR A 9 21.27 27.66 -6.77
CA THR A 9 19.91 27.97 -6.33
C THR A 9 18.85 27.20 -7.14
N GLU A 10 19.07 26.97 -8.43
CA GLU A 10 18.23 26.10 -9.25
C GLU A 10 18.32 24.63 -8.79
N TRP A 11 19.50 24.15 -8.40
CA TRP A 11 19.67 22.83 -7.76
C TRP A 11 18.93 22.75 -6.40
N LEU A 12 19.04 23.77 -5.55
CA LEU A 12 18.35 23.84 -4.25
C LEU A 12 16.81 23.90 -4.36
N HIS A 13 16.27 24.56 -5.38
CA HIS A 13 14.82 24.75 -5.54
C HIS A 13 14.14 23.71 -6.46
N THR A 14 14.89 23.00 -7.32
CA THR A 14 14.31 22.02 -8.25
C THR A 14 14.84 20.59 -8.12
N ARG A 15 15.92 20.34 -7.37
CA ARG A 15 16.58 19.02 -7.25
C ARG A 15 17.21 18.74 -5.86
N TRP A 16 16.41 18.75 -4.79
CA TRP A 16 15.79 17.53 -4.21
C TRP A 16 16.61 16.82 -3.10
N PRO A 17 16.18 16.94 -1.83
CA PRO A 17 16.44 15.94 -0.79
C PRO A 17 15.12 15.28 -0.38
N ALA A 18 14.71 14.18 -1.01
CA ALA A 18 13.54 13.44 -0.54
C ALA A 18 13.51 11.98 -1.02
N GLY A 19 14.14 11.07 -0.27
CA GLY A 19 13.88 9.63 -0.34
C GLY A 19 13.99 8.96 -1.71
N THR A 20 13.68 7.67 -1.78
CA THR A 20 13.42 7.01 -3.06
C THR A 20 12.13 7.58 -3.64
N VAL A 21 12.20 8.30 -4.76
CA VAL A 21 11.00 8.70 -5.54
C VAL A 21 10.21 7.42 -5.83
N GLU A 22 8.99 7.30 -5.28
CA GLU A 22 8.22 6.08 -5.48
C GLU A 22 7.91 5.93 -6.97
N LYS A 23 8.25 4.76 -7.50
CA LYS A 23 8.12 4.43 -8.91
C LYS A 23 6.65 4.19 -9.24
N LEU A 24 5.93 5.24 -9.62
CA LEU A 24 4.53 5.15 -10.03
C LEU A 24 4.39 4.98 -11.55
N PRO A 25 3.30 4.34 -12.02
CA PRO A 25 3.00 4.30 -13.45
C PRO A 25 2.79 5.71 -14.01
N ARG A 26 3.27 5.96 -15.23
CA ARG A 26 3.01 7.21 -15.95
C ARG A 26 1.57 7.21 -16.44
N MET A 27 0.89 8.31 -16.19
CA MET A 27 -0.48 8.55 -16.64
C MET A 27 -0.65 9.96 -17.19
N ARG A 28 -1.66 10.13 -18.03
CA ARG A 28 -2.19 11.42 -18.47
C ARG A 28 -3.20 11.95 -17.45
N ALA A 29 -3.65 13.19 -17.63
CA ALA A 29 -4.57 13.85 -16.69
C ALA A 29 -5.95 13.17 -16.59
N ASP A 30 -6.36 12.44 -17.63
CA ASP A 30 -7.58 11.62 -17.69
C ASP A 30 -7.41 10.23 -17.03
N GLY A 31 -6.24 9.94 -16.45
CA GLY A 31 -5.87 8.63 -15.92
C GLY A 31 -5.41 7.63 -16.98
N GLY A 32 -5.41 8.00 -18.27
CA GLY A 32 -5.00 7.12 -19.36
C GLY A 32 -3.50 6.82 -19.36
N THR A 33 -3.13 5.60 -19.76
CA THR A 33 -1.73 5.14 -19.78
C THR A 33 -1.11 5.15 -21.18
N ASN A 34 0.09 4.59 -21.34
CA ASN A 34 0.66 4.34 -22.67
C ASN A 34 -0.03 3.20 -23.44
N LEU A 35 -0.85 2.39 -22.78
CA LEU A 35 -1.70 1.41 -23.45
C LEU A 35 -3.08 2.01 -23.70
N PRO A 36 -3.52 2.18 -24.96
CA PRO A 36 -4.85 2.70 -25.26
C PRO A 36 -5.95 1.84 -24.63
N GLY A 37 -6.90 2.49 -23.98
CA GLY A 37 -8.01 1.84 -23.28
C GLY A 37 -7.68 1.35 -21.86
N VAL A 38 -6.44 1.50 -21.39
CA VAL A 38 -6.03 1.19 -20.01
C VAL A 38 -5.85 2.48 -19.21
N PHE A 39 -6.53 2.56 -18.08
CA PHE A 39 -6.60 3.71 -17.17
C PHE A 39 -6.14 3.34 -15.76
N ILE A 40 -5.78 4.36 -14.98
CA ILE A 40 -5.32 4.23 -13.60
C ILE A 40 -6.06 5.25 -12.73
N SER A 41 -6.44 4.85 -11.52
CA SER A 41 -7.08 5.74 -10.53
C SER A 41 -6.60 5.49 -9.10
N GLY A 42 -7.12 6.27 -8.16
CA GLY A 42 -6.85 6.13 -6.74
C GLY A 42 -5.44 6.60 -6.36
N ASP A 43 -4.87 6.00 -5.33
CA ASP A 43 -3.57 6.40 -4.79
C ASP A 43 -2.43 6.37 -5.83
N LEU A 44 -2.56 5.56 -6.88
CA LEU A 44 -1.59 5.48 -7.97
C LEU A 44 -1.42 6.82 -8.72
N THR A 45 -2.40 7.72 -8.62
CA THR A 45 -2.34 9.09 -9.15
C THR A 45 -1.42 10.02 -8.36
N GLY A 46 -0.94 9.58 -7.19
CA GLY A 46 0.03 10.29 -6.36
C GLY A 46 -0.53 10.91 -5.08
N ILE A 47 -1.85 11.08 -4.98
CA ILE A 47 -2.52 11.68 -3.80
C ILE A 47 -3.31 10.60 -3.04
N PRO A 48 -2.80 10.06 -1.92
CA PRO A 48 -3.45 8.97 -1.18
C PRO A 48 -4.51 9.48 -0.20
N LEU A 49 -5.48 10.23 -0.70
CA LEU A 49 -6.57 10.80 0.09
C LEU A 49 -7.91 10.16 -0.29
N LEU A 50 -8.71 9.82 0.72
CA LEU A 50 -9.95 9.05 0.57
C LEU A 50 -10.90 9.66 -0.48
N LYS A 51 -11.17 10.96 -0.38
CA LYS A 51 -12.06 11.68 -1.31
C LYS A 51 -11.51 11.79 -2.73
N PHE A 52 -10.20 11.93 -2.88
CA PHE A 52 -9.56 11.92 -4.20
C PHE A 52 -9.59 10.53 -4.85
N SER A 53 -9.46 9.47 -4.03
CA SER A 53 -9.60 8.10 -4.50
C SER A 53 -11.01 7.79 -5.02
N LEU A 54 -12.05 8.24 -4.30
CA LEU A 54 -13.45 8.16 -4.76
C LEU A 54 -13.66 8.94 -6.07
N ASP A 55 -13.24 10.21 -6.08
CA ASP A 55 -13.44 11.12 -7.21
C ASP A 55 -12.76 10.65 -8.50
N SER A 56 -11.49 10.23 -8.39
CA SER A 56 -10.72 9.74 -9.54
C SER A 56 -11.33 8.48 -10.17
N GLY A 57 -11.80 7.54 -9.35
CA GLY A 57 -12.46 6.32 -9.84
C GLY A 57 -13.71 6.63 -10.65
N ALA A 58 -14.60 7.47 -10.11
CA ALA A 58 -15.82 7.87 -10.79
C ALA A 58 -15.56 8.69 -12.06
N ARG A 59 -14.61 9.64 -12.04
CA ARG A 59 -14.29 10.46 -13.22
C ARG A 59 -13.73 9.65 -14.37
N VAL A 60 -12.86 8.68 -14.10
CA VAL A 60 -12.33 7.80 -15.14
C VAL A 60 -13.47 7.04 -15.82
N VAL A 61 -14.42 6.52 -15.06
CA VAL A 61 -15.58 5.80 -15.64
C VAL A 61 -16.48 6.72 -16.45
N ARG A 62 -16.72 7.96 -16.01
CA ARG A 62 -17.45 8.95 -16.81
C ARG A 62 -16.76 9.26 -18.13
N SER A 63 -15.44 9.42 -18.10
CA SER A 63 -14.63 9.61 -19.31
C SER A 63 -14.75 8.42 -20.25
N ILE A 64 -14.65 7.19 -19.72
CA ILE A 64 -14.86 5.95 -20.47
C ILE A 64 -16.25 5.90 -21.09
N ALA A 65 -17.30 6.18 -20.31
CA ALA A 65 -18.68 6.14 -20.79
C ALA A 65 -18.98 7.19 -21.88
N SER A 66 -18.25 8.32 -21.86
CA SER A 66 -18.35 9.37 -22.88
C SER A 66 -17.54 9.08 -24.16
N ASP A 67 -16.71 8.04 -24.17
CA ASP A 67 -15.88 7.68 -25.32
C ASP A 67 -16.75 7.08 -26.45
N PRO A 68 -16.86 7.75 -27.62
CA PRO A 68 -17.65 7.25 -28.74
C PRO A 68 -17.17 5.87 -29.25
N GLY A 69 -15.88 5.59 -29.08
CA GLY A 69 -15.27 4.31 -29.45
C GLY A 69 -15.71 3.15 -28.54
N LEU A 70 -16.29 3.42 -27.38
CA LEU A 70 -16.77 2.37 -26.48
C LEU A 70 -17.95 1.61 -27.06
N ARG A 71 -18.85 2.27 -27.83
CA ARG A 71 -20.07 1.67 -28.39
C ARG A 71 -19.99 1.38 -29.89
N SER A 72 -19.01 1.95 -30.59
CA SER A 72 -18.89 1.89 -32.05
C SER A 72 -18.40 0.53 -32.60
N GLU A 73 -17.66 -0.25 -31.82
CA GLU A 73 -17.13 -1.54 -32.28
C GLU A 73 -18.15 -2.67 -32.12
N ALA A 74 -18.23 -3.60 -33.08
CA ALA A 74 -19.14 -4.75 -33.03
C ALA A 74 -18.96 -5.54 -31.72
N GLN A 75 -20.07 -5.78 -30.99
CA GLN A 75 -20.06 -6.50 -29.73
C GLN A 75 -19.75 -7.99 -29.96
N GLY A 76 -18.54 -8.42 -29.60
CA GLY A 76 -18.32 -9.83 -29.27
C GLY A 76 -19.15 -10.17 -28.05
N LYS A 77 -19.91 -11.28 -28.10
CA LYS A 77 -20.88 -11.68 -27.08
C LYS A 77 -20.29 -11.83 -25.66
N ASP A 78 -18.96 -12.00 -25.58
CA ASP A 78 -18.21 -12.24 -24.34
C ASP A 78 -17.24 -11.10 -23.97
N THR A 79 -17.40 -9.91 -24.53
CA THR A 79 -16.53 -8.75 -24.25
C THR A 79 -17.25 -7.73 -23.36
N LEU A 80 -16.67 -7.45 -22.20
CA LEU A 80 -17.13 -6.42 -21.26
C LEU A 80 -16.80 -5.01 -21.79
N ASP A 81 -17.59 -4.02 -21.37
CA ASP A 81 -17.25 -2.62 -21.60
C ASP A 81 -16.03 -2.23 -20.75
N LEU A 82 -16.00 -2.70 -19.50
CA LEU A 82 -14.97 -2.33 -18.51
C LEU A 82 -14.60 -3.50 -17.60
N VAL A 83 -13.31 -3.71 -17.36
CA VAL A 83 -12.84 -4.50 -16.20
C VAL A 83 -12.13 -3.56 -15.22
N ILE A 84 -12.53 -3.61 -13.96
CA ILE A 84 -11.94 -2.84 -12.86
C ILE A 84 -11.06 -3.79 -12.05
N ILE A 85 -9.77 -3.48 -11.93
CA ILE A 85 -8.79 -4.30 -11.20
C ILE A 85 -8.50 -3.62 -9.86
N GLY A 86 -8.96 -4.23 -8.77
CA GLY A 86 -8.85 -3.77 -7.39
C GLY A 86 -10.17 -3.22 -6.85
N ALA A 87 -10.67 -3.80 -5.76
CA ALA A 87 -11.88 -3.38 -5.05
C ALA A 87 -11.57 -2.51 -3.82
N GLY A 88 -10.53 -1.67 -3.92
CA GLY A 88 -10.29 -0.58 -2.98
C GLY A 88 -11.30 0.56 -3.18
N VAL A 89 -11.16 1.63 -2.39
CA VAL A 89 -12.08 2.79 -2.42
C VAL A 89 -12.29 3.34 -3.83
N SER A 90 -11.22 3.50 -4.62
CA SER A 90 -11.32 4.02 -5.99
C SER A 90 -12.02 3.05 -6.95
N GLY A 91 -11.74 1.75 -6.84
CA GLY A 91 -12.35 0.73 -7.68
C GLY A 91 -13.84 0.54 -7.37
N MET A 92 -14.22 0.60 -6.09
CA MET A 92 -15.63 0.55 -5.69
C MET A 92 -16.40 1.80 -6.15
N ALA A 93 -15.79 2.99 -6.07
CA ALA A 93 -16.40 4.21 -6.63
C ALA A 93 -16.59 4.12 -8.15
N ALA A 94 -15.59 3.59 -8.85
CA ALA A 94 -15.68 3.33 -10.28
C ALA A 94 -16.78 2.31 -10.62
N ALA A 95 -16.92 1.24 -9.84
CA ALA A 95 -17.95 0.22 -10.04
C ALA A 95 -19.37 0.79 -9.87
N VAL A 96 -19.60 1.59 -8.81
CA VAL A 96 -20.87 2.28 -8.58
C VAL A 96 -21.20 3.22 -9.75
N GLU A 97 -20.22 3.98 -10.24
CA GLU A 97 -20.43 4.83 -11.41
C GLU A 97 -20.65 4.01 -12.70
N ALA A 98 -19.97 2.88 -12.88
CA ALA A 98 -20.13 2.01 -14.05
C ALA A 98 -21.53 1.40 -14.11
N GLN A 99 -22.06 1.00 -12.96
CA GLN A 99 -23.44 0.54 -12.81
C GLN A 99 -24.44 1.64 -13.19
N LYS A 100 -24.22 2.88 -12.73
CA LYS A 100 -25.05 4.04 -13.07
C LYS A 100 -25.04 4.33 -14.58
N GLN A 101 -23.88 4.18 -15.22
CA GLN A 101 -23.70 4.34 -16.67
C GLN A 101 -24.20 3.13 -17.48
N ARG A 102 -24.69 2.07 -16.80
CA ARG A 102 -25.17 0.81 -17.40
C ARG A 102 -24.13 0.12 -18.28
N LEU A 103 -22.86 0.17 -17.87
CA LEU A 103 -21.78 -0.55 -18.53
C LEU A 103 -21.86 -2.04 -18.18
N ALA A 104 -21.47 -2.92 -19.10
CA ALA A 104 -21.17 -4.31 -18.78
C ALA A 104 -19.76 -4.36 -18.15
N PHE A 105 -19.65 -4.64 -16.85
CA PHE A 105 -18.35 -4.64 -16.17
C PHE A 105 -18.18 -5.75 -15.15
N GLU A 106 -16.93 -5.99 -14.78
CA GLU A 106 -16.52 -6.90 -13.71
C GLU A 106 -15.49 -6.21 -12.80
N VAL A 107 -15.54 -6.48 -11.49
CA VAL A 107 -14.56 -5.97 -10.51
C VAL A 107 -13.75 -7.13 -9.96
N LEU A 108 -12.44 -7.11 -10.17
CA LEU A 108 -11.53 -8.14 -9.70
C LEU A 108 -10.87 -7.71 -8.39
N GLU A 109 -10.92 -8.55 -7.35
CA GLU A 109 -10.23 -8.32 -6.08
C GLU A 109 -9.34 -9.52 -5.72
N ALA A 110 -8.07 -9.26 -5.45
CA ALA A 110 -7.07 -10.29 -5.16
C ALA A 110 -7.07 -10.76 -3.70
N THR A 111 -7.63 -9.95 -2.80
CA THR A 111 -7.66 -10.18 -1.35
C THR A 111 -9.08 -10.08 -0.82
N GLU A 112 -9.49 -8.91 -0.33
CA GLU A 112 -10.82 -8.62 0.16
C GLU A 112 -11.23 -7.19 -0.24
N PRO A 113 -12.53 -6.93 -0.45
CA PRO A 113 -12.99 -5.59 -0.74
C PRO A 113 -12.57 -4.60 0.34
N LEU A 114 -12.11 -3.42 -0.07
CA LEU A 114 -11.69 -2.33 0.81
C LEU A 114 -10.50 -2.68 1.73
N SER A 115 -9.69 -3.68 1.36
CA SER A 115 -8.55 -4.19 2.13
C SER A 115 -7.67 -3.11 2.78
N THR A 116 -7.33 -2.04 2.08
CA THR A 116 -6.51 -0.95 2.66
C THR A 116 -7.12 -0.33 3.92
N ILE A 117 -8.43 -0.05 3.91
CA ILE A 117 -9.11 0.58 5.06
C ILE A 117 -9.52 -0.45 6.11
N VAL A 118 -9.83 -1.68 5.73
CA VAL A 118 -10.10 -2.78 6.66
C VAL A 118 -8.90 -3.03 7.56
N ASN A 119 -7.70 -3.00 6.96
CA ASN A 119 -6.42 -3.20 7.64
C ASN A 119 -5.92 -1.99 8.45
N PHE A 120 -6.72 -0.92 8.57
CA PHE A 120 -6.40 0.13 9.53
C PHE A 120 -6.59 -0.36 10.98
N PRO A 121 -5.86 0.22 11.95
CA PRO A 121 -6.12 -0.01 13.36
C PRO A 121 -7.58 0.16 13.76
N LYS A 122 -8.00 -0.63 14.75
CA LYS A 122 -9.31 -0.51 15.38
C LYS A 122 -9.52 0.91 15.93
N ALA A 123 -10.72 1.45 15.77
CA ALA A 123 -11.10 2.79 16.22
C ALA A 123 -10.22 3.94 15.67
N LYS A 124 -9.48 3.70 14.56
CA LYS A 124 -8.65 4.73 13.95
C LYS A 124 -9.52 5.92 13.51
N PRO A 125 -9.20 7.15 13.95
CA PRO A 125 -9.85 8.34 13.44
C PRO A 125 -9.66 8.49 11.93
N ILE A 126 -10.74 8.71 11.21
CA ILE A 126 -10.77 8.96 9.78
C ILE A 126 -10.99 10.44 9.56
N TYR A 127 -10.05 11.05 8.83
CA TYR A 127 -10.18 12.44 8.43
C TYR A 127 -10.49 12.51 6.93
N THR A 128 -11.72 12.89 6.59
CA THR A 128 -12.19 12.99 5.20
C THR A 128 -11.78 14.32 4.55
N TYR A 129 -10.50 14.70 4.63
CA TYR A 129 -9.98 15.88 3.96
C TYR A 129 -9.91 15.67 2.44
N PRO A 130 -10.14 16.73 1.64
CA PRO A 130 -10.64 18.05 2.05
C PRO A 130 -12.14 18.02 2.37
N ARG A 131 -12.56 18.64 3.50
CA ARG A 131 -13.96 18.57 3.98
C ARG A 131 -14.95 19.18 2.99
N SER A 132 -14.59 20.26 2.30
CA SER A 132 -15.41 20.94 1.29
C SER A 132 -15.53 20.19 -0.04
N MET A 133 -14.64 19.23 -0.32
CA MET A 133 -14.70 18.47 -1.56
C MET A 133 -15.84 17.46 -1.50
N LYS A 134 -16.69 17.50 -2.52
CA LYS A 134 -17.64 16.44 -2.84
C LYS A 134 -17.06 15.62 -3.99
N PRO A 135 -16.63 14.36 -3.76
CA PRO A 135 -16.20 13.47 -4.82
C PRO A 135 -17.24 13.36 -5.94
N ALA A 136 -16.77 13.25 -7.18
CA ALA A 136 -17.60 12.73 -8.26
C ALA A 136 -18.12 11.31 -7.92
N GLY A 137 -19.26 10.96 -8.50
CA GLY A 137 -19.93 9.69 -8.24
C GLY A 137 -20.88 9.73 -7.04
N ASP A 138 -21.58 8.62 -6.85
CA ASP A 138 -22.62 8.50 -5.81
C ASP A 138 -22.08 7.89 -4.51
N LEU A 139 -20.87 7.30 -4.55
CA LEU A 139 -20.19 6.79 -3.36
C LEU A 139 -19.59 7.96 -2.55
N GLN A 140 -20.12 8.20 -1.36
CA GLN A 140 -19.72 9.29 -0.48
C GLN A 140 -19.24 8.75 0.87
N VAL A 141 -18.50 9.56 1.62
CA VAL A 141 -17.94 9.16 2.92
C VAL A 141 -18.10 10.29 3.93
N SER A 142 -18.54 9.92 5.13
CA SER A 142 -18.78 10.85 6.24
C SER A 142 -18.34 10.31 7.60
N ALA A 143 -18.01 9.02 7.69
CA ALA A 143 -17.57 8.39 8.94
C ALA A 143 -16.28 9.00 9.49
N ASP A 144 -16.25 9.13 10.82
CA ASP A 144 -15.10 9.67 11.58
C ASP A 144 -14.20 8.57 12.16
N VAL A 145 -14.59 7.29 12.06
CA VAL A 145 -13.81 6.14 12.53
C VAL A 145 -13.80 5.00 11.51
N LYS A 146 -12.78 4.13 11.58
CA LYS A 146 -12.55 3.04 10.61
C LYS A 146 -13.78 2.15 10.43
N GLU A 147 -14.33 1.63 11.51
CA GLU A 147 -15.38 0.61 11.48
C GLU A 147 -16.64 1.14 10.78
N GLU A 148 -17.04 2.36 11.13
CA GLU A 148 -18.14 3.07 10.48
C GLU A 148 -17.85 3.34 9.01
N LEU A 149 -16.62 3.75 8.65
CA LEU A 149 -16.24 3.98 7.26
C LEU A 149 -16.33 2.70 6.41
N VAL A 150 -15.82 1.59 6.95
CA VAL A 150 -15.87 0.29 6.28
C VAL A 150 -17.32 -0.13 6.06
N GLN A 151 -18.17 0.00 7.09
CA GLN A 151 -19.58 -0.35 6.98
C GLN A 151 -20.32 0.57 6.01
N GLU A 152 -20.12 1.89 6.10
CA GLU A 152 -20.69 2.91 5.22
C GLU A 152 -20.42 2.60 3.74
N LEU A 153 -19.18 2.24 3.40
CA LEU A 153 -18.79 1.89 2.03
C LEU A 153 -19.35 0.53 1.58
N LYS A 154 -19.35 -0.48 2.47
CA LYS A 154 -19.94 -1.80 2.17
C LYS A 154 -21.45 -1.69 1.90
N ASP A 155 -22.17 -0.93 2.72
CA ASP A 155 -23.61 -0.73 2.57
C ASP A 155 -23.94 0.00 1.27
N GLN A 156 -23.23 1.09 0.96
CA GLN A 156 -23.46 1.84 -0.29
C GLN A 156 -23.18 0.98 -1.53
N THR A 157 -22.12 0.18 -1.51
CA THR A 157 -21.73 -0.66 -2.65
C THR A 157 -22.66 -1.87 -2.82
N ALA A 158 -23.11 -2.48 -1.72
CA ALA A 158 -24.11 -3.54 -1.72
C ALA A 158 -25.47 -3.02 -2.24
N ARG A 159 -25.91 -1.83 -1.82
CA ARG A 159 -27.13 -1.19 -2.34
C ARG A 159 -27.06 -0.90 -3.85
N ALA A 160 -25.86 -0.65 -4.36
CA ALA A 160 -25.60 -0.49 -5.80
C ALA A 160 -25.46 -1.82 -6.55
N GLY A 161 -25.58 -2.97 -5.88
CA GLY A 161 -25.47 -4.30 -6.49
C GLY A 161 -24.04 -4.70 -6.85
N ILE A 162 -23.02 -4.06 -6.27
CA ILE A 162 -21.61 -4.31 -6.59
C ILE A 162 -21.08 -5.46 -5.74
N THR A 163 -20.70 -6.56 -6.39
CA THR A 163 -20.02 -7.70 -5.74
C THR A 163 -18.74 -8.01 -6.51
N PRO A 164 -17.55 -7.73 -5.95
CA PRO A 164 -16.30 -8.07 -6.61
C PRO A 164 -16.08 -9.58 -6.73
N MET A 165 -15.57 -10.02 -7.88
CA MET A 165 -15.05 -11.35 -8.10
C MET A 165 -13.70 -11.53 -7.39
N ALA A 166 -13.61 -12.53 -6.52
CA ALA A 166 -12.37 -12.91 -5.84
C ALA A 166 -11.39 -13.56 -6.83
N SER A 167 -10.59 -12.74 -7.51
CA SER A 167 -9.60 -13.16 -8.50
C SER A 167 -8.50 -12.12 -8.64
N ARG A 168 -7.26 -12.58 -8.87
CA ARG A 168 -6.10 -11.71 -9.07
C ARG A 168 -5.82 -11.57 -10.55
N ALA A 169 -5.79 -10.34 -11.06
CA ALA A 169 -5.23 -10.06 -12.38
C ALA A 169 -3.70 -10.11 -12.35
N GLU A 170 -3.08 -10.85 -13.27
CA GLU A 170 -1.62 -10.97 -13.36
C GLU A 170 -1.01 -9.96 -14.34
N ARG A 171 -1.71 -9.66 -15.44
CA ARG A 171 -1.30 -8.68 -16.44
C ARG A 171 -2.49 -8.29 -17.32
N VAL A 172 -2.37 -7.14 -17.97
CA VAL A 172 -3.22 -6.75 -19.09
C VAL A 172 -2.45 -6.71 -20.39
N GLU A 173 -3.13 -7.05 -21.48
CA GLU A 173 -2.56 -7.08 -22.82
C GLU A 173 -3.56 -6.54 -23.83
N ARG A 174 -3.12 -5.60 -24.67
CA ARG A 174 -3.96 -5.09 -25.75
C ARG A 174 -3.84 -5.99 -26.97
N GLN A 175 -4.97 -6.50 -27.46
CA GLN A 175 -5.09 -7.31 -28.66
C GLN A 175 -6.08 -6.64 -29.63
N GLY A 176 -5.54 -5.91 -30.62
CA GLY A 176 -6.36 -5.10 -31.53
C GLY A 176 -7.10 -4.01 -30.75
N SER A 177 -8.43 -4.06 -30.77
CA SER A 177 -9.30 -3.12 -30.05
C SER A 177 -9.75 -3.61 -28.67
N THR A 178 -9.50 -4.88 -28.35
CA THR A 178 -9.84 -5.49 -27.05
C THR A 178 -8.62 -5.52 -26.14
N ILE A 179 -8.85 -5.53 -24.83
CA ILE A 179 -7.86 -5.73 -23.79
C ILE A 179 -8.16 -7.06 -23.09
N LEU A 180 -7.16 -7.92 -23.04
CA LEU A 180 -7.18 -9.17 -22.31
C LEU A 180 -6.69 -8.93 -20.88
N VAL A 181 -7.46 -9.38 -19.89
CA VAL A 181 -7.08 -9.40 -18.48
C VAL A 181 -6.82 -10.85 -18.08
N HIS A 182 -5.55 -11.18 -17.85
CA HIS A 182 -5.11 -12.54 -17.52
C HIS A 182 -5.24 -12.76 -16.03
N LEU A 183 -5.92 -13.83 -15.61
CA LEU A 183 -6.22 -14.13 -14.20
C LEU A 183 -5.23 -15.14 -13.63
N ALA A 184 -4.94 -15.02 -12.33
CA ALA A 184 -4.15 -15.99 -11.59
C ALA A 184 -4.96 -17.30 -11.45
N GLY A 185 -4.32 -18.43 -11.77
CA GLY A 185 -5.00 -19.73 -11.84
C GLY A 185 -5.53 -20.09 -13.23
N GLY A 186 -5.31 -19.22 -14.23
CA GLY A 186 -5.75 -19.44 -15.60
C GLY A 186 -7.06 -18.73 -15.93
N GLY A 187 -7.33 -18.54 -17.22
CA GLY A 187 -8.49 -17.80 -17.70
C GLY A 187 -8.17 -16.37 -18.13
N THR A 188 -9.08 -15.78 -18.89
CA THR A 188 -8.90 -14.44 -19.46
C THR A 188 -10.25 -13.75 -19.61
N LEU A 189 -10.38 -12.55 -19.07
CA LEU A 189 -11.50 -11.66 -19.36
C LEU A 189 -11.16 -10.76 -20.55
N ARG A 190 -12.17 -10.48 -21.38
CA ARG A 190 -12.07 -9.56 -22.52
C ARG A 190 -12.82 -8.28 -22.17
N ALA A 191 -12.15 -7.14 -22.34
CA ALA A 191 -12.74 -5.84 -22.06
C ALA A 191 -12.35 -4.80 -23.10
N ARG A 192 -13.22 -3.84 -23.39
CA ARG A 192 -12.86 -2.68 -24.23
C ARG A 192 -11.98 -1.70 -23.48
N ARG A 193 -12.23 -1.55 -22.18
CA ARG A 193 -11.51 -0.65 -21.29
C ARG A 193 -11.11 -1.41 -20.03
N VAL A 194 -9.97 -1.04 -19.46
CA VAL A 194 -9.53 -1.56 -18.16
C VAL A 194 -9.17 -0.39 -17.26
N LEU A 195 -9.69 -0.41 -16.04
CA LEU A 195 -9.29 0.49 -14.98
C LEU A 195 -8.44 -0.27 -13.95
N ILE A 196 -7.22 0.20 -13.72
CA ILE A 196 -6.33 -0.32 -12.69
C ILE A 196 -6.45 0.56 -11.43
N ALA A 197 -7.12 0.03 -10.41
CA ALA A 197 -7.42 0.67 -9.13
C ALA A 197 -6.80 -0.09 -7.93
N ILE A 198 -5.67 -0.76 -8.15
CA ILE A 198 -4.98 -1.62 -7.17
C ILE A 198 -4.24 -0.86 -6.03
N GLY A 199 -4.23 0.48 -6.10
CA GLY A 199 -3.57 1.34 -5.09
C GLY A 199 -2.05 1.19 -5.01
N ARG A 200 -1.42 1.91 -4.06
CA ARG A 200 0.04 1.86 -3.82
C ARG A 200 0.44 0.79 -2.81
N SER A 201 -0.40 0.53 -1.82
CA SER A 201 -0.06 -0.31 -0.66
C SER A 201 0.46 -1.70 -1.06
N GLY A 202 0.03 -2.22 -2.20
CA GLY A 202 0.39 -3.55 -2.67
C GLY A 202 -0.12 -4.64 -1.73
N ASN A 203 0.21 -5.89 -2.04
CA ASN A 203 -0.12 -7.00 -1.15
C ASN A 203 0.97 -7.10 -0.08
N PHE A 204 0.57 -6.94 1.19
CA PHE A 204 1.45 -7.25 2.31
C PHE A 204 1.77 -8.74 2.29
N ARG A 205 3.03 -9.08 2.54
CA ARG A 205 3.38 -10.49 2.76
C ARG A 205 2.72 -10.94 4.05
N LYS A 206 2.02 -12.07 3.99
CA LYS A 206 1.38 -12.73 5.12
C LYS A 206 2.34 -13.75 5.76
N LEU A 207 2.19 -13.96 7.06
CA LEU A 207 2.80 -15.06 7.82
C LEU A 207 2.22 -16.40 7.39
N GLY A 208 0.91 -16.45 7.09
CA GLY A 208 0.20 -17.68 6.76
C GLY A 208 0.03 -18.60 7.96
N VAL A 209 -0.14 -18.05 9.16
CA VAL A 209 -0.25 -18.79 10.43
C VAL A 209 -1.63 -18.61 11.05
N PRO A 210 -2.12 -19.56 11.86
CA PRO A 210 -3.35 -19.38 12.61
C PRO A 210 -3.28 -18.11 13.49
N GLY A 211 -4.37 -17.36 13.52
CA GLY A 211 -4.50 -16.11 14.29
C GLY A 211 -3.88 -14.86 13.64
N GLU A 212 -3.32 -14.95 12.43
CA GLU A 212 -2.83 -13.76 11.71
C GLU A 212 -3.95 -12.72 11.43
N GLY A 213 -5.21 -13.13 11.40
CA GLY A 213 -6.36 -12.25 11.18
C GLY A 213 -6.92 -11.57 12.44
N LEU A 214 -6.30 -11.73 13.60
CA LEU A 214 -6.78 -11.11 14.85
C LEU A 214 -6.58 -9.58 14.84
N ASP A 215 -7.47 -8.86 15.54
CA ASP A 215 -7.47 -7.39 15.64
C ASP A 215 -6.14 -6.80 16.16
N LYS A 216 -5.37 -7.59 16.92
CA LYS A 216 -4.06 -7.22 17.46
C LYS A 216 -2.90 -7.32 16.47
N VAL A 217 -3.16 -7.76 15.23
CA VAL A 217 -2.13 -7.96 14.20
C VAL A 217 -2.14 -6.81 13.20
N TYR A 218 -1.02 -6.10 13.10
CA TYR A 218 -0.86 -4.92 12.28
C TYR A 218 0.23 -5.12 11.24
N ASN A 219 0.03 -4.60 10.04
CA ASN A 219 1.06 -4.53 9.00
C ASN A 219 1.65 -3.11 8.84
N ARG A 220 1.26 -2.17 9.70
CA ARG A 220 1.76 -0.80 9.65
C ARG A 220 1.76 -0.19 11.05
N LEU A 221 2.83 0.51 11.40
CA LEU A 221 2.88 1.33 12.60
C LEU A 221 2.38 2.73 12.26
N HIS A 222 1.32 3.15 12.94
CA HIS A 222 0.67 4.44 12.74
C HIS A 222 1.09 5.47 13.79
N ASP A 223 0.88 5.17 15.06
CA ASP A 223 1.40 5.93 16.19
C ASP A 223 2.01 4.96 17.21
N PRO A 224 3.32 5.04 17.49
CA PRO A 224 3.94 4.18 18.50
C PRO A 224 3.41 4.40 19.92
N LYS A 225 2.85 5.58 20.24
CA LYS A 225 2.35 5.90 21.59
C LYS A 225 1.17 5.04 22.02
N ASP A 226 0.35 4.58 21.06
CA ASP A 226 -0.81 3.71 21.31
C ASP A 226 -0.43 2.35 21.92
N PHE A 227 0.87 2.02 21.91
CA PHE A 227 1.41 0.74 22.36
C PHE A 227 2.35 0.86 23.56
N SER A 228 2.37 2.02 24.22
CA SER A 228 3.13 2.21 25.46
C SER A 228 2.72 1.19 26.53
N GLY A 229 3.70 0.57 27.20
CA GLY A 229 3.51 -0.44 28.23
C GLY A 229 3.03 -1.82 27.74
N LYS A 230 2.89 -2.04 26.42
CA LYS A 230 2.39 -3.31 25.86
C LYS A 230 3.51 -4.29 25.49
N GLU A 231 3.23 -5.58 25.65
CA GLU A 231 4.05 -6.69 25.14
C GLU A 231 3.89 -6.81 23.63
N THR A 232 4.89 -6.37 22.88
CA THR A 232 4.79 -6.17 21.43
C THR A 232 5.73 -7.10 20.66
N LEU A 233 5.20 -7.88 19.73
CA LEU A 233 5.99 -8.69 18.81
C LEU A 233 6.14 -7.94 17.49
N VAL A 234 7.36 -7.66 17.04
CA VAL A 234 7.65 -7.21 15.68
C VAL A 234 8.25 -8.37 14.90
N VAL A 235 7.67 -8.70 13.75
CA VAL A 235 8.13 -9.81 12.91
C VAL A 235 8.75 -9.28 11.62
N GLY A 236 10.04 -9.51 11.42
CA GLY A 236 10.75 -9.07 10.23
C GLY A 236 12.21 -8.74 10.51
N GLY A 237 12.97 -8.47 9.46
CA GLY A 237 14.40 -8.18 9.58
C GLY A 237 14.91 -7.26 8.49
N GLY A 238 14.09 -6.30 8.05
CA GLY A 238 14.51 -5.19 7.18
C GLY A 238 14.27 -3.85 7.88
N ASP A 239 14.57 -2.74 7.20
CA ASP A 239 14.45 -1.37 7.75
C ASP A 239 13.13 -1.14 8.48
N SER A 240 11.98 -1.44 7.86
CA SER A 240 10.66 -1.24 8.47
C SER A 240 10.48 -1.94 9.81
N ALA A 241 11.05 -3.14 9.96
CA ALA A 241 10.92 -3.91 11.20
C ALA A 241 11.77 -3.29 12.32
N VAL A 242 12.99 -2.88 11.99
CA VAL A 242 13.90 -2.25 12.95
C VAL A 242 13.40 -0.86 13.35
N GLU A 243 12.95 -0.05 12.38
CA GLU A 243 12.35 1.27 12.64
C GLU A 243 11.11 1.15 13.53
N THR A 244 10.24 0.16 13.26
CA THR A 244 9.06 -0.12 14.08
C THR A 244 9.46 -0.46 15.51
N ALA A 245 10.42 -1.38 15.68
CA ALA A 245 10.87 -1.82 16.99
C ALA A 245 11.46 -0.67 17.82
N ILE A 246 12.30 0.18 17.20
CA ILE A 246 12.88 1.36 17.84
C ILE A 246 11.77 2.35 18.23
N ALA A 247 10.88 2.71 17.30
CA ALA A 247 9.83 3.69 17.56
C ALA A 247 8.90 3.28 18.71
N LEU A 248 8.50 2.00 18.76
CA LEU A 248 7.67 1.44 19.83
C LEU A 248 8.39 1.46 21.18
N ALA A 249 9.65 0.99 21.24
CA ALA A 249 10.41 0.97 22.48
C ALA A 249 10.72 2.39 22.99
N GLN A 250 10.97 3.36 22.11
CA GLN A 250 11.11 4.77 22.50
C GLN A 250 9.83 5.37 23.11
N CYS A 251 8.66 4.79 22.83
CA CYS A 251 7.37 5.17 23.41
C CYS A 251 6.95 4.29 24.59
N GLY A 252 7.83 3.42 25.10
CA GLY A 252 7.57 2.64 26.32
C GLY A 252 7.04 1.23 26.10
N ALA A 253 7.03 0.70 24.87
CA ALA A 253 6.61 -0.68 24.61
C ALA A 253 7.71 -1.70 24.96
N HIS A 254 7.32 -2.92 25.35
CA HIS A 254 8.23 -4.06 25.53
C HIS A 254 8.28 -4.87 24.24
N VAL A 255 9.32 -4.67 23.42
CA VAL A 255 9.37 -5.19 22.06
C VAL A 255 10.18 -6.47 21.98
N THR A 256 9.59 -7.54 21.48
CA THR A 256 10.31 -8.70 20.95
C THR A 256 10.40 -8.59 19.44
N LEU A 257 11.61 -8.46 18.88
CA LEU A 257 11.86 -8.49 17.44
C LEU A 257 12.24 -9.91 17.00
N SER A 258 11.30 -10.59 16.33
CA SER A 258 11.49 -11.95 15.80
C SER A 258 11.91 -11.92 14.33
N TYR A 259 12.98 -12.64 13.99
CA TYR A 259 13.43 -12.79 12.61
C TYR A 259 13.92 -14.20 12.30
N ARG A 260 13.48 -14.74 11.15
CA ARG A 260 13.73 -16.12 10.74
C ARG A 260 15.19 -16.49 10.46
N LYS A 261 16.08 -15.50 10.28
CA LYS A 261 17.51 -15.73 10.07
C LYS A 261 18.26 -15.47 11.37
N SER A 262 19.47 -16.01 11.48
CA SER A 262 20.37 -15.82 12.63
C SER A 262 20.91 -14.41 12.79
N GLU A 263 20.78 -13.54 11.79
CA GLU A 263 21.34 -12.18 11.80
C GLU A 263 20.48 -11.19 11.01
N LEU A 264 20.57 -9.89 11.36
CA LEU A 264 19.90 -8.78 10.69
C LEU A 264 20.81 -8.14 9.63
N SER A 265 20.95 -8.77 8.46
CA SER A 265 21.85 -8.28 7.38
C SER A 265 21.21 -7.33 6.37
N ARG A 266 19.89 -7.15 6.42
CA ARG A 266 19.16 -6.28 5.47
C ARG A 266 19.01 -4.83 5.92
N PRO A 267 18.84 -4.51 7.22
CA PRO A 267 18.68 -3.14 7.64
C PRO A 267 19.92 -2.30 7.37
N LYS A 268 19.75 -0.99 7.21
CA LYS A 268 20.87 -0.05 7.10
C LYS A 268 21.75 -0.09 8.36
N PRO A 269 23.08 0.09 8.24
CA PRO A 269 23.99 0.09 9.38
C PRO A 269 23.59 1.06 10.50
N GLU A 270 23.20 2.29 10.16
CA GLU A 270 22.77 3.31 11.14
C GLU A 270 21.56 2.85 11.98
N LEU A 271 20.63 2.11 11.39
CA LEU A 271 19.46 1.57 12.12
C LEU A 271 19.87 0.46 13.08
N LEU A 272 20.84 -0.38 12.70
CA LEU A 272 21.38 -1.42 13.58
C LEU A 272 22.13 -0.81 14.75
N GLU A 273 22.94 0.23 14.53
CA GLU A 273 23.62 0.96 15.60
C GLU A 273 22.63 1.58 16.59
N LYS A 274 21.55 2.21 16.09
CA LYS A 274 20.46 2.74 16.93
C LYS A 274 19.78 1.64 17.73
N LEU A 275 19.43 0.52 17.10
CA LEU A 275 18.83 -0.64 17.75
C LEU A 275 19.74 -1.17 18.87
N ASP A 276 21.03 -1.36 18.61
CA ASP A 276 21.97 -1.90 19.59
C ASP A 276 22.26 -0.93 20.75
N ARG A 277 22.23 0.38 20.51
CA ARG A 277 22.28 1.38 21.58
C ARG A 277 21.05 1.29 22.48
N LEU A 278 19.86 1.22 21.89
CA LEU A 278 18.60 1.12 22.64
C LEU A 278 18.49 -0.17 23.47
N ARG A 279 19.03 -1.28 22.96
CA ARG A 279 19.09 -2.56 23.68
C ARG A 279 19.99 -2.52 24.90
N ARG A 280 21.06 -1.72 24.85
CA ARG A 280 22.03 -1.57 25.96
C ARG A 280 21.59 -0.52 26.97
N ASP A 281 20.96 0.54 26.47
CA ASP A 281 20.46 1.65 27.26
C ASP A 281 19.05 2.01 26.77
N PRO A 282 17.99 1.63 27.51
CA PRO A 282 16.61 2.02 27.22
C PRO A 282 16.40 3.54 27.09
N LYS A 283 17.31 4.35 27.65
CA LYS A 283 17.29 5.82 27.58
C LYS A 283 18.12 6.39 26.44
N ALA A 284 18.75 5.55 25.61
CA ALA A 284 19.56 6.02 24.49
C ALA A 284 18.74 6.94 23.57
N ASP A 285 19.32 8.07 23.18
CA ASP A 285 18.71 8.92 22.16
C ASP A 285 18.96 8.35 20.77
N VAL A 286 17.92 7.69 20.23
CA VAL A 286 17.93 6.96 18.96
C VAL A 286 16.76 7.38 18.06
N THR A 287 16.28 8.60 18.27
CA THR A 287 15.05 9.13 17.66
C THR A 287 15.04 8.99 16.15
N ILE A 288 13.93 8.47 15.62
CA ILE A 288 13.67 8.36 14.18
C ILE A 288 12.82 9.55 13.76
N GLU A 289 13.48 10.66 13.42
CA GLU A 289 12.79 11.88 12.96
C GLU A 289 12.17 11.70 11.56
N ARG A 290 12.81 10.88 10.71
CA ARG A 290 12.39 10.65 9.32
C ARG A 290 12.48 9.17 9.01
N PRO A 291 11.39 8.40 9.24
CA PRO A 291 11.39 6.98 8.91
C PRO A 291 11.63 6.79 7.42
N HIS A 292 12.49 5.83 7.06
CA HIS A 292 12.72 5.45 5.68
C HIS A 292 11.56 4.62 5.14
N SER A 293 10.84 3.92 6.02
CA SER A 293 9.67 3.15 5.63
C SER A 293 8.37 3.92 5.82
N GLU A 294 7.56 3.99 4.77
CA GLU A 294 6.15 4.43 4.83
C GLU A 294 5.27 3.53 5.73
N ARG A 295 5.80 2.38 6.17
CA ARG A 295 5.13 1.50 7.13
C ARG A 295 5.27 1.99 8.57
N VAL A 296 6.10 3.01 8.78
CA VAL A 296 6.35 3.63 10.07
C VAL A 296 6.00 5.09 9.91
N THR A 297 4.87 5.51 10.46
CA THR A 297 4.60 6.93 10.65
C THR A 297 4.91 7.26 12.10
N THR A 298 5.76 8.25 12.32
CA THR A 298 6.02 8.82 13.65
C THR A 298 5.40 10.21 13.66
N ALA A 299 4.10 10.29 13.98
CA ALA A 299 3.44 11.59 14.19
C ALA A 299 4.06 12.37 15.38
N ALA A 300 4.89 11.70 16.19
CA ALA A 300 5.72 12.30 17.20
C ALA A 300 6.88 13.08 16.55
N GLY A 301 6.64 14.37 16.31
CA GLY A 301 7.72 15.35 16.16
C GLY A 301 8.62 15.40 17.41
N PRO A 302 9.63 16.28 17.45
CA PRO A 302 10.66 16.37 18.51
C PRO A 302 10.15 16.64 19.95
N PHE A 303 8.83 16.67 20.17
CA PHE A 303 8.19 16.71 21.47
C PHE A 303 7.95 15.30 22.03
N VAL A 304 9.04 14.57 22.31
CA VAL A 304 9.00 13.41 23.23
C VAL A 304 9.53 13.90 24.58
N MET A 305 8.69 14.64 25.30
CA MET A 305 8.97 14.96 26.70
C MET A 305 8.27 13.94 27.60
N LYS A 306 9.12 13.14 28.28
CA LYS A 306 8.89 11.99 29.18
C LYS A 306 8.75 10.62 28.49
N ARG A 307 9.85 9.86 28.55
CA ARG A 307 9.96 8.43 28.21
C ARG A 307 9.59 7.59 29.43
N ASP A 308 8.31 7.62 29.81
CA ASP A 308 7.79 6.90 30.98
C ASP A 308 6.47 6.23 30.59
N PRO A 309 6.36 4.88 30.62
CA PRO A 309 7.37 3.91 31.05
C PRO A 309 8.56 3.75 30.09
N GLU A 310 9.68 3.20 30.60
CA GLU A 310 10.84 2.82 29.79
C GLU A 310 10.52 1.56 28.97
N GLY A 311 10.70 1.64 27.64
CA GLY A 311 10.51 0.50 26.75
C GLY A 311 11.77 -0.35 26.63
N SER A 312 11.66 -1.49 25.96
CA SER A 312 12.79 -2.41 25.78
C SER A 312 12.73 -3.11 24.42
N VAL A 313 13.87 -3.64 23.96
CA VAL A 313 13.92 -4.47 22.75
C VAL A 313 14.70 -5.76 23.02
N ALA A 314 14.04 -6.90 22.89
CA ALA A 314 14.64 -8.23 22.87
C ALA A 314 14.71 -8.77 21.43
N LEU A 315 15.83 -9.39 21.05
CA LEU A 315 15.95 -10.04 19.74
C LEU A 315 15.73 -11.54 19.87
N LYS A 316 14.84 -12.08 19.05
CA LYS A 316 14.70 -13.52 18.81
C LYS A 316 15.03 -13.80 17.36
N LEU A 317 16.31 -14.12 17.12
CA LEU A 317 16.83 -14.45 15.79
C LEU A 317 16.75 -15.97 15.58
N GLY A 318 16.62 -16.39 14.32
CA GLY A 318 16.40 -17.80 13.97
C GLY A 318 15.02 -18.33 14.37
N THR A 319 14.06 -17.46 14.69
CA THR A 319 12.70 -17.85 15.11
C THR A 319 11.65 -17.51 14.06
N ARG A 320 10.58 -18.29 14.03
CA ARG A 320 9.40 -18.07 13.19
C ARG A 320 8.15 -18.06 14.05
N VAL A 321 7.20 -17.20 13.75
CA VAL A 321 5.86 -17.30 14.36
C VAL A 321 5.18 -18.54 13.78
N SER A 322 4.62 -19.38 14.64
CA SER A 322 3.84 -20.57 14.25
C SER A 322 2.35 -20.41 14.54
N GLU A 323 1.98 -19.59 15.52
CA GLU A 323 0.60 -19.32 15.92
C GLU A 323 0.50 -17.98 16.63
N ILE A 324 -0.61 -17.24 16.43
CA ILE A 324 -0.95 -16.03 17.17
C ILE A 324 -2.27 -16.28 17.91
N ARG A 325 -2.31 -15.98 19.20
CA ARG A 325 -3.50 -16.10 20.06
C ARG A 325 -3.85 -14.73 20.65
N GLU A 326 -5.00 -14.65 21.31
CA GLU A 326 -5.53 -13.39 21.85
C GLU A 326 -4.56 -12.69 22.83
N THR A 327 -3.86 -13.45 23.68
CA THR A 327 -2.98 -12.90 24.73
C THR A 327 -1.53 -13.40 24.65
N GLU A 328 -1.21 -14.22 23.65
CA GLU A 328 0.12 -14.85 23.52
C GLU A 328 0.44 -15.17 22.06
N VAL A 329 1.71 -15.44 21.78
CA VAL A 329 2.20 -15.88 20.46
C VAL A 329 3.16 -17.04 20.62
N VAL A 330 3.12 -17.97 19.66
CA VAL A 330 4.01 -19.14 19.63
C VAL A 330 5.11 -18.90 18.61
N LEU A 331 6.35 -18.93 19.08
CA LEU A 331 7.56 -18.84 18.26
C LEU A 331 8.21 -20.22 18.17
N THR A 332 8.69 -20.63 17.00
CA THR A 332 9.46 -21.85 16.80
C THR A 332 10.88 -21.49 16.39
N GLY A 333 11.87 -22.01 17.11
CA GLY A 333 13.30 -21.86 16.81
C GLY A 333 14.07 -23.17 16.99
N ALA A 334 15.41 -23.08 17.07
CA ALA A 334 16.27 -24.26 17.25
C ALA A 334 16.01 -25.01 18.58
N GLY A 335 15.55 -24.30 19.62
CA GLY A 335 15.19 -24.88 20.92
C GLY A 335 13.78 -25.46 21.00
N GLY A 336 13.05 -25.52 19.88
CA GLY A 336 11.64 -25.94 19.84
C GLY A 336 10.66 -24.77 19.92
N PRO A 337 9.36 -25.05 20.17
CA PRO A 337 8.35 -24.03 20.33
C PRO A 337 8.44 -23.34 21.70
N GLU A 338 8.25 -22.03 21.70
CA GLU A 338 8.24 -21.15 22.86
C GLU A 338 6.99 -20.28 22.80
N VAL A 339 6.27 -20.19 23.92
CA VAL A 339 5.08 -19.35 24.03
C VAL A 339 5.45 -18.10 24.83
N ILE A 340 5.15 -16.92 24.29
CA ILE A 340 5.41 -15.65 24.95
C ILE A 340 4.11 -14.84 25.11
N PRO A 341 3.90 -14.14 26.24
CA PRO A 341 2.83 -13.16 26.38
C PRO A 341 2.93 -12.10 25.28
N ASN A 342 1.78 -11.65 24.79
CA ASN A 342 1.74 -10.68 23.71
C ASN A 342 0.41 -9.94 23.67
N ASP A 343 0.46 -8.62 23.57
CA ASP A 343 -0.72 -7.75 23.40
C ASP A 343 -0.91 -7.33 21.94
N VAL A 344 0.18 -7.22 21.18
CA VAL A 344 0.17 -6.70 19.81
C VAL A 344 1.26 -7.31 18.93
N VAL A 345 0.94 -7.58 17.66
CA VAL A 345 1.88 -8.10 16.66
C VAL A 345 2.00 -7.14 15.47
N PHE A 346 3.23 -6.83 15.05
CA PHE A 346 3.53 -6.08 13.83
C PHE A 346 4.23 -6.97 12.79
N THR A 347 3.54 -7.30 11.69
CA THR A 347 4.05 -8.16 10.61
C THR A 347 4.84 -7.38 9.55
N MET A 348 6.06 -6.95 9.88
CA MET A 348 6.95 -6.14 9.03
C MET A 348 7.72 -6.94 7.96
N LEU A 349 6.99 -7.76 7.19
CA LEU A 349 7.53 -8.74 6.23
C LEU A 349 7.86 -8.20 4.82
N GLY A 350 7.66 -6.90 4.61
CA GLY A 350 7.68 -6.24 3.30
C GLY A 350 6.33 -6.28 2.56
N ARG A 351 6.26 -5.54 1.45
CA ARG A 351 5.14 -5.55 0.50
C ARG A 351 5.64 -5.97 -0.87
N GLU A 352 4.78 -6.58 -1.66
CA GLU A 352 5.00 -6.62 -3.11
C GLU A 352 4.34 -5.38 -3.72
N ALA A 353 5.15 -4.37 -4.03
CA ALA A 353 4.67 -3.21 -4.77
C ALA A 353 4.18 -3.70 -6.15
N PRO A 354 3.08 -3.16 -6.71
CA PRO A 354 2.49 -3.67 -7.94
C PRO A 354 3.31 -3.33 -9.22
N LEU A 355 4.59 -3.01 -9.07
CA LEU A 355 5.50 -2.68 -10.18
C LEU A 355 5.59 -3.81 -11.20
N GLU A 356 5.59 -5.05 -10.72
CA GLU A 356 5.69 -6.21 -11.60
C GLU A 356 4.45 -6.38 -12.48
N PHE A 357 3.26 -6.11 -11.94
CA PHE A 357 2.03 -6.07 -12.74
C PHE A 357 2.13 -5.02 -13.85
N PHE A 358 2.62 -3.82 -13.54
CA PHE A 358 2.82 -2.77 -14.55
C PHE A 358 3.85 -3.18 -15.62
N ARG A 359 4.97 -3.79 -15.21
CA ARG A 359 6.02 -4.25 -16.14
C ARG A 359 5.51 -5.35 -17.07
N ARG A 360 4.85 -6.38 -16.53
CA ARG A 360 4.24 -7.47 -17.31
C ARG A 360 3.14 -6.99 -18.25
N SER A 361 2.46 -5.92 -17.86
CA SER A 361 1.46 -5.24 -18.69
C SER A 361 2.05 -4.22 -19.66
N GLY A 362 3.39 -4.04 -19.72
CA GLY A 362 4.02 -3.08 -20.61
C GLY A 362 3.72 -1.61 -20.31
N LEU A 363 3.24 -1.31 -19.10
CA LEU A 363 2.94 0.05 -18.64
C LEU A 363 4.23 0.78 -18.24
N ARG A 364 4.34 2.05 -18.64
CA ARG A 364 5.52 2.88 -18.35
C ARG A 364 5.53 3.27 -16.88
N ILE A 365 6.67 3.11 -16.22
CA ILE A 365 6.88 3.51 -14.83
C ILE A 365 7.78 4.76 -14.82
N ALA A 366 7.44 5.77 -14.01
CA ALA A 366 8.24 6.96 -13.85
C ALA A 366 9.63 6.61 -13.29
N GLY A 367 10.68 7.18 -13.88
CA GLY A 367 12.07 6.92 -13.48
C GLY A 367 12.68 5.59 -13.94
N GLU A 368 11.97 4.73 -14.68
CA GLU A 368 12.57 3.51 -15.28
C GLU A 368 12.94 3.73 -16.76
N MET A 369 14.21 3.50 -17.11
CA MET A 369 14.69 3.48 -18.49
C MET A 369 14.66 2.04 -19.06
N ARG A 370 14.29 1.87 -20.34
CA ARG A 370 14.31 0.57 -21.02
C ARG A 370 15.72 0.18 -21.46
N THR A 371 15.97 -1.13 -21.63
CA THR A 371 17.21 -1.68 -22.21
C THR A 371 17.56 -1.07 -23.57
N ARG A 372 16.57 -0.74 -24.41
CA ARG A 372 16.81 -0.04 -25.69
C ARG A 372 17.28 1.41 -25.52
N GLN A 373 16.88 2.09 -24.45
CA GLN A 373 17.37 3.44 -24.12
C GLN A 373 18.79 3.38 -23.55
N TRP A 374 19.13 2.32 -22.81
CA TRP A 374 20.50 2.03 -22.41
C TRP A 374 21.41 1.78 -23.62
N ILE A 375 20.96 0.98 -24.59
CA ILE A 375 21.70 0.73 -25.84
C ILE A 375 21.85 2.02 -26.66
N GLY A 376 20.79 2.83 -26.78
CA GLY A 376 20.86 4.12 -27.46
C GLY A 376 21.76 5.15 -26.78
N MET A 377 21.84 5.15 -25.45
CA MET A 377 22.77 6.00 -24.70
C MET A 377 24.21 5.52 -24.84
N GLY A 378 24.45 4.21 -24.88
CA GLY A 378 25.78 3.64 -25.18
C GLY A 378 26.28 3.98 -26.59
N LEU A 379 25.38 4.05 -27.58
CA LEU A 379 25.68 4.49 -28.95
C LEU A 379 25.82 6.01 -29.11
N PHE A 380 25.38 6.81 -28.13
CA PHE A 380 25.53 8.27 -28.13
C PHE A 380 26.79 8.72 -27.39
N LEU A 381 27.36 7.84 -26.56
CA LEU A 381 28.61 8.06 -25.82
C LEU A 381 29.84 7.42 -26.51
N LEU A 382 29.61 6.68 -27.60
CA LEU A 382 30.60 6.27 -28.60
C LEU A 382 30.52 7.23 -29.78
#